data_AF-A0A561DDI3-F1
#
_entry.id   AF-A0A561DDI3-F1
#
_cell.length_a   1.000
_cell.length_b   1.000
_cell.length_c   1.000
_cell.angle_alpha   90.00
_cell.angle_beta   90.00
_cell.angle_gamma   90.00
#
_symmetry.space_group_name_H-M   'P 1'
#
loop_
_entity.id
_entity.type
_entity.pdbx_description
1 polymer ?
#
loop_
_entity_poly.entity_id
_entity_poly.type
_entity_poly.pdbx_seq_one_letter_code
_entity_poly.pdbx_strand_id
1 'polypeptide(L)' 'LKVACLEEIAYGQGWIDRDCLLRQAKAFGKTGYGQYLFSLAEDN' A
#
# COMPACT_ATOMS: atom_id res chain seq x y z
N LEU A 1 -10.79 12.50 4.05
CA LEU A 1 -9.65 12.64 3.14
C LEU A 1 -8.37 12.30 3.90
N LYS A 2 -7.75 11.14 3.66
CA LYS A 2 -6.38 10.90 4.13
C LYS A 2 -5.43 11.45 3.08
N VAL A 3 -4.89 12.63 3.36
CA VAL A 3 -3.91 13.31 2.52
C VAL A 3 -2.59 12.52 2.58
N ALA A 4 -2.06 12.15 1.41
CA ALA A 4 -0.76 11.49 1.18
C ALA A 4 -0.66 9.97 1.44
N CYS A 5 -1.44 9.15 0.71
CA CYS A 5 -1.08 7.73 0.49
C CYS A 5 -0.03 7.65 -0.62
N LEU A 6 1.25 7.92 -0.28
CA LEU A 6 2.35 7.93 -1.26
C LEU A 6 2.58 6.55 -1.87
N GLU A 7 2.30 5.49 -1.12
CA GLU A 7 2.40 4.11 -1.55
C GLU A 7 1.40 3.76 -2.66
N GLU A 8 0.19 4.30 -2.60
CA GLU A 8 -0.81 4.11 -3.67
C GLU A 8 -0.37 4.79 -4.97
N ILE A 9 0.15 6.02 -4.87
CA ILE A 9 0.69 6.76 -6.01
C ILE A 9 1.92 6.04 -6.57
N ALA A 10 2.84 5.59 -5.72
CA ALA A 10 4.04 4.89 -6.12
C ALA A 10 3.72 3.54 -6.77
N TYR A 11 2.69 2.82 -6.30
CA TYR A 11 2.21 1.60 -6.91
C TYR A 11 1.56 1.87 -8.27
N GLY A 12 0.66 2.86 -8.35
CA GLY A 12 0.01 3.26 -9.61
C GLY A 12 0.97 3.86 -10.66
N GLN A 13 2.09 4.45 -10.22
CA GLN A 13 3.15 4.95 -11.09
C GLN A 13 4.22 3.88 -11.42
N GLY A 14 4.14 2.68 -10.85
CA GLY A 14 5.13 1.62 -11.03
C GLY A 14 6.50 1.92 -10.41
N TRP A 15 6.57 2.84 -9.44
CA TRP A 15 7.79 3.16 -8.69
C TRP A 15 8.11 2.11 -7.63
N ILE A 16 7.08 1.42 -7.14
CA ILE A 16 7.23 0.29 -6.22
C ILE A 16 6.52 -0.94 -6.77
N ASP A 17 7.14 -2.09 -6.54
CA ASP A 17 6.59 -3.38 -6.93
C ASP A 17 5.54 -3.85 -5.91
N ARG A 18 4.62 -4.73 -6.35
CA ARG A 18 3.57 -5.31 -5.49
C ARG A 18 4.16 -5.97 -4.24
N ASP A 19 5.30 -6.63 -4.37
CA ASP A 19 6.00 -7.24 -3.22
C ASP A 19 6.47 -6.19 -2.21
N CYS A 20 6.94 -5.04 -2.71
CA CYS A 20 7.36 -3.93 -1.86
C CYS A 20 6.18 -3.31 -1.12
N LEU A 21 5.06 -3.12 -1.83
CA LEU A 21 3.79 -2.67 -1.24
C LEU A 21 3.31 -3.66 -0.15
N LEU A 22 3.33 -4.97 -0.42
CA LEU A 22 2.95 -6.02 0.53
C LEU A 22 3.83 -6.04 1.79
N ARG A 23 5.15 -5.90 1.64
CA ARG A 23 6.07 -5.80 2.79
C ARG A 23 5.74 -4.59 3.67
N GLN A 24 5.47 -3.44 3.05
CA GLN A 24 5.09 -2.23 3.76
C GLN A 24 3.71 -2.36 4.43
N ALA A 25 2.74 -2.94 3.73
CA ALA A 25 1.42 -3.26 4.24
C ALA A 25 1.49 -4.22 5.44
N LYS A 26 2.39 -5.22 5.40
CA LYS A 26 2.62 -6.17 6.48
C LYS A 26 3.28 -5.51 7.70
N ALA A 27 4.22 -4.58 7.48
CA ALA A 27 4.81 -3.78 8.55
C ALA A 27 3.77 -2.88 9.24
N PHE A 28 2.84 -2.31 8.47
CA PHE A 28 1.75 -1.48 8.98
C PHE A 28 0.44 -2.22 9.24
N GLY A 29 0.41 -3.55 9.12
CA GLY A 29 -0.82 -4.37 9.07
C GLY A 29 -1.64 -4.36 10.35
N LYS A 30 -1.06 -3.90 11.47
CA LYS A 30 -1.77 -3.66 12.74
C LYS A 30 -2.54 -2.33 12.76
N THR A 31 -2.38 -1.50 11.74
CA THR A 31 -3.06 -0.21 11.60
C THR A 31 -4.07 -0.27 10.46
N GLY A 32 -5.12 0.55 10.53
CA GLY A 32 -6.09 0.65 9.43
C GLY A 32 -5.47 1.09 8.09
N TYR A 33 -4.25 1.63 8.09
CA TYR A 33 -3.50 1.96 6.88
C TYR A 33 -2.88 0.72 6.22
N GLY A 34 -2.27 -0.17 7.01
CA GLY A 34 -1.72 -1.41 6.46
C GLY A 34 -2.79 -2.34 5.90
N GLN A 35 -3.99 -2.37 6.49
CA GLN A 35 -5.13 -3.09 5.92
C GLN A 35 -5.58 -2.51 4.57
N TYR A 36 -5.59 -1.17 4.44
CA TYR A 36 -5.89 -0.50 3.18
C TYR A 36 -4.85 -0.83 2.10
N LEU A 37 -3.56 -0.76 2.44
CA LEU A 37 -2.48 -1.13 1.52
C LEU A 37 -2.55 -2.62 1.11
N PHE A 38 -3.00 -3.50 2.01
CA PHE A 38 -3.20 -4.92 1.70
C PHE A 38 -4.31 -5.13 0.67
N SER A 39 -5.47 -4.49 0.88
CA SER A 39 -6.56 -4.51 -0.10
C SER A 39 -6.13 -3.91 -1.44
N LEU A 40 -5.36 -2.81 -1.44
CA LEU A 40 -4.83 -2.21 -2.67
C LEU A 40 -3.88 -3.17 -3.42
N ALA A 41 -3.08 -3.94 -2.69
CA ALA A 41 -2.21 -4.95 -3.27
C ALA A 41 -3.00 -6.15 -3.81
N GLU A 42 -4.07 -6.59 -3.14
CA GLU A 42 -4.92 -7.72 -3.56
C GLU A 42 -5.88 -7.43 -4.71
N ASP A 43 -6.33 -6.19 -4.89
CA ASP A 43 -7.36 -5.80 -5.88
C ASP A 43 -6.81 -5.50 -7.30
N ASN A 44 -5.54 -5.80 -7.59
CA ASN A 44 -4.89 -5.60 -8.90
C ASN A 44 -4.34 -6.92 -9.45
#